data_AF-A0A257CST9-F1
#
_entry.id   AF-A0A257CST9-F1
#
_cell.length_a   1.000
_cell.length_b   1.000
_cell.length_c   1.000
_cell.angle_alpha   90.00
_cell.angle_beta   90.00
_cell.angle_gamma   90.00
#
_symmetry.space_group_name_H-M   'P 1'
#
loop_
_entity.id
_entity.type
_entity.pdbx_description
1 polymer ?
#
loop_
_entity_poly.entity_id
_entity_poly.type
_entity_poly.pdbx_seq_one_letter_code
_entity_poly.pdbx_strand_id
1 'polypeptide(L)'
;MTVLKMLLKVELKAELKAAVCGLACMAGLGMAHVSFAAEPPKAPAPPPQSVGLEVITTGKGYGSVSSSPSGISCYVPRPNVNYLIAPDCSEVYATPQSITLTARTDSDSTFMGWEGACSGLAKICTVTVSPLALTTVRARYMGTLDLGDCLFDWLETNFPAHVAPRGTRTVSAATYHFRYYPATDSYLGLSTADGHVYFLPAHGQLLDLGDASGAGLAAACK
;
A
#
# COMPACT_ATOMS: atom_id res chain seq x y z
N MET A 1 -10.71 22.30 7.75
CA MET A 1 -9.93 23.13 8.71
C MET A 1 -8.51 22.60 8.97
N THR A 2 -8.18 21.36 8.57
CA THR A 2 -6.86 20.73 8.79
C THR A 2 -5.84 21.05 7.69
N VAL A 3 -6.27 21.11 6.43
CA VAL A 3 -5.42 21.45 5.27
C VAL A 3 -4.90 22.90 5.33
N LEU A 4 -5.75 23.83 5.80
CA LEU A 4 -5.37 25.24 5.97
C LEU A 4 -4.32 25.46 7.08
N LYS A 5 -4.30 24.59 8.11
CA LYS A 5 -3.27 24.61 9.16
C LYS A 5 -1.92 24.04 8.71
N MET A 6 -1.90 23.20 7.67
CA MET A 6 -0.67 22.68 7.08
C MET A 6 0.01 23.72 6.19
N LEU A 7 -0.75 24.42 5.34
CA LEU A 7 -0.23 25.49 4.48
C LEU A 7 0.44 26.62 5.29
N LEU A 8 -0.16 27.03 6.42
CA LEU A 8 0.40 28.08 7.27
C LEU A 8 1.71 27.70 7.99
N LYS A 9 1.94 26.41 8.27
CA LYS A 9 3.18 25.95 8.94
C LYS A 9 4.36 25.86 7.97
N VAL A 10 4.10 25.71 6.69
CA VAL A 10 5.13 25.63 5.64
C VAL A 10 5.69 27.03 5.33
N GLU A 11 4.84 28.04 5.25
CA GLU A 11 5.28 29.42 4.96
C GLU A 11 6.06 30.07 6.12
N LEU A 12 5.71 29.79 7.38
CA LEU A 12 6.34 30.45 8.53
C LEU A 12 7.80 30.02 8.80
N LYS A 13 8.23 28.86 8.31
CA LYS A 13 9.62 28.37 8.49
C LYS A 13 10.59 28.88 7.42
N ALA A 14 10.09 29.37 6.29
CA ALA A 14 10.91 29.84 5.18
C ALA A 14 11.48 31.26 5.42
N GLU A 15 10.75 32.12 6.12
CA GLU A 15 11.09 33.56 6.24
C GLU A 15 12.14 33.90 7.31
N LEU A 16 12.43 33.01 8.27
CA LEU A 16 13.29 33.37 9.42
C LEU A 16 14.81 33.26 9.17
N LYS A 17 15.25 32.72 8.02
CA LYS A 17 16.69 32.56 7.71
C LYS A 17 17.30 33.69 6.86
N ALA A 18 16.50 34.63 6.36
CA ALA A 18 16.98 35.65 5.43
C ALA A 18 17.40 36.99 6.07
N ALA A 19 17.18 37.23 7.37
CA ALA A 19 17.19 38.58 7.95
C ALA A 19 18.42 38.99 8.80
N VAL A 20 19.57 38.29 8.76
CA VAL A 20 20.71 38.60 9.67
C VAL A 20 22.00 39.04 8.96
N CYS A 21 22.00 39.30 7.65
CA CYS A 21 23.22 39.75 6.97
C CYS A 21 23.03 41.09 6.26
N GLY A 22 23.32 42.18 6.97
CA GLY A 22 23.42 43.50 6.35
C GLY A 22 23.53 44.64 7.35
N LEU A 23 24.73 44.89 7.90
CA LEU A 23 25.14 46.24 8.29
C LEU A 23 26.67 46.34 8.48
N ALA A 24 27.22 47.50 8.09
CA ALA A 24 28.59 48.02 8.24
C ALA A 24 29.58 47.70 7.08
N CYS A 25 30.39 48.61 6.55
CA CYS A 25 30.58 50.06 6.71
C CYS A 25 31.45 50.55 5.52
N MET A 26 31.24 51.76 5.00
CA MET A 26 32.03 52.37 3.92
C MET A 26 33.22 53.16 4.51
N ALA A 27 34.45 52.89 4.06
CA ALA A 27 35.56 53.85 4.09
C ALA A 27 36.73 53.46 3.14
N GLY A 28 37.01 54.34 2.16
CA GLY A 28 38.35 54.88 1.90
C GLY A 28 39.40 54.10 1.07
N LEU A 29 39.62 54.62 -0.16
CA LEU A 29 40.90 54.88 -0.85
C LEU A 29 41.83 53.74 -1.35
N GLY A 30 41.88 53.64 -2.69
CA GLY A 30 43.11 53.49 -3.50
C GLY A 30 43.74 52.09 -3.65
N MET A 31 43.76 51.55 -4.88
CA MET A 31 44.90 50.90 -5.56
C MET A 31 44.43 49.97 -6.71
N ALA A 32 45.23 49.97 -7.79
CA ALA A 32 45.40 48.96 -8.84
C ALA A 32 44.15 48.28 -9.44
N HIS A 33 43.95 48.44 -10.75
CA HIS A 33 43.05 47.59 -11.54
C HIS A 33 43.61 46.15 -11.63
N VAL A 34 43.40 45.38 -10.58
CA VAL A 34 43.45 43.92 -10.64
C VAL A 34 42.18 43.49 -11.34
N SER A 35 42.30 42.99 -12.57
CA SER A 35 41.17 42.39 -13.29
C SER A 35 40.83 41.06 -12.63
N PHE A 36 39.99 41.10 -11.59
CA PHE A 36 39.23 39.94 -11.15
C PHE A 36 38.28 39.59 -12.29
N ALA A 37 38.57 38.52 -13.03
CA ALA A 37 37.51 37.80 -13.72
C ALA A 37 36.57 37.30 -12.62
N ALA A 38 35.51 38.06 -12.33
CA ALA A 38 34.46 37.62 -11.44
C ALA A 38 33.92 36.32 -12.03
N GLU A 39 34.08 35.23 -11.29
CA GLU A 39 33.42 33.98 -11.60
C GLU A 39 31.93 34.28 -11.75
N PRO A 40 31.26 33.85 -12.85
CA PRO A 40 29.86 34.18 -13.08
C PRO A 40 29.05 33.81 -11.83
N PRO A 41 28.15 34.67 -11.33
CA PRO A 41 27.42 34.41 -10.10
C PRO A 41 26.72 33.06 -10.23
N LYS A 42 27.15 32.09 -9.41
CA LYS A 42 26.53 30.75 -9.36
C LYS A 42 25.04 30.97 -9.19
N ALA A 43 24.26 30.51 -10.16
CA ALA A 43 22.81 30.67 -10.14
C ALA A 43 22.27 30.27 -8.75
N PRO A 44 21.30 31.03 -8.20
CA PRO A 44 20.68 30.66 -6.93
C PRO A 44 20.28 29.19 -6.98
N ALA A 45 20.70 28.41 -5.98
CA ALA A 45 20.34 27.00 -5.93
C ALA A 45 18.81 26.86 -6.08
N PRO A 46 18.30 25.89 -6.87
CA PRO A 46 16.87 25.67 -6.98
C PRO A 46 16.25 25.58 -5.58
N PRO A 47 15.06 26.17 -5.34
CA PRO A 47 14.36 26.02 -4.07
C PRO A 47 14.28 24.54 -3.69
N PRO A 48 14.41 24.16 -2.41
CA PRO A 48 14.21 22.79 -1.98
C PRO A 48 12.85 22.28 -2.49
N GLN A 49 12.90 21.31 -3.40
CA GLN A 49 11.69 20.73 -3.98
C GLN A 49 11.20 19.59 -3.08
N SER A 50 9.89 19.51 -2.89
CA SER A 50 9.25 18.42 -2.15
C SER A 50 7.97 17.98 -2.82
N VAL A 51 7.59 16.73 -2.59
CA VAL A 51 6.38 16.13 -3.17
C VAL A 51 5.74 15.15 -2.20
N GLY A 52 4.41 15.02 -2.29
CA GLY A 52 3.66 14.04 -1.51
C GLY A 52 3.83 12.62 -2.07
N LEU A 53 3.91 11.66 -1.16
CA LEU A 53 3.67 10.24 -1.40
C LEU A 53 2.43 9.82 -0.63
N GLU A 54 1.47 9.21 -1.31
CA GLU A 54 0.26 8.64 -0.73
C GLU A 54 0.26 7.12 -0.89
N VAL A 55 -0.01 6.41 0.21
CA VAL A 55 -0.23 4.96 0.22
C VAL A 55 -1.72 4.68 0.39
N ILE A 56 -2.29 3.95 -0.57
CA ILE A 56 -3.68 3.50 -0.53
C ILE A 56 -3.69 2.00 -0.28
N THR A 57 -4.33 1.55 0.80
CA THR A 57 -4.57 0.12 1.02
C THR A 57 -5.87 -0.29 0.33
N THR A 58 -5.89 -1.48 -0.30
CA THR A 58 -7.05 -2.00 -1.03
C THR A 58 -7.31 -3.47 -0.72
N GLY A 59 -8.52 -3.94 -1.00
CA GLY A 59 -9.01 -5.25 -0.61
C GLY A 59 -9.53 -5.26 0.83
N LYS A 60 -9.98 -6.42 1.32
CA LYS A 60 -10.53 -6.56 2.68
C LYS A 60 -9.61 -7.31 3.65
N GLY A 61 -8.36 -7.55 3.23
CA GLY A 61 -7.33 -8.07 4.12
C GLY A 61 -6.71 -6.97 4.99
N TYR A 62 -6.00 -7.40 6.02
CA TYR A 62 -5.32 -6.56 6.99
C TYR A 62 -3.80 -6.61 6.80
N GLY A 63 -3.15 -5.54 7.22
CA GLY A 63 -1.71 -5.40 7.16
C GLY A 63 -1.27 -3.95 7.34
N SER A 64 0.02 -3.73 7.16
CA SER A 64 0.64 -2.42 7.31
C SER A 64 1.74 -2.17 6.28
N VAL A 65 1.90 -0.91 5.87
CA VAL A 65 2.99 -0.40 5.06
C VAL A 65 3.79 0.60 5.88
N SER A 66 5.10 0.42 5.93
CA SER A 66 6.04 1.37 6.52
C SER A 66 7.07 1.85 5.50
N SER A 67 7.59 3.07 5.64
CA SER A 67 8.62 3.62 4.74
C SER A 67 10.00 3.75 5.38
N SER A 68 11.03 3.77 4.53
CA SER A 68 12.37 4.27 4.80
C SER A 68 12.81 5.19 3.65
N PRO A 69 13.08 6.51 3.88
CA PRO A 69 13.04 7.21 5.16
C PRO A 69 11.66 7.17 5.84
N SER A 70 11.65 7.23 7.18
CA SER A 70 10.43 7.16 7.99
C SER A 70 9.49 8.32 7.67
N GLY A 71 8.18 8.04 7.68
CA GLY A 71 7.13 9.03 7.49
C GLY A 71 5.78 8.40 7.15
N ILE A 72 5.79 7.23 6.51
CA ILE A 72 4.59 6.41 6.32
C ILE A 72 4.52 5.32 7.41
N SER A 73 3.38 5.26 8.09
CA SER A 73 2.97 4.17 8.97
C SER A 73 1.49 3.86 8.72
N CYS A 74 1.22 3.36 7.52
CA CYS A 74 -0.13 3.10 7.04
C CYS A 74 -0.53 1.69 7.44
N TYR A 75 -1.68 1.50 8.07
CA TYR A 75 -2.17 0.17 8.38
C TYR A 75 -3.68 0.10 8.21
N VAL A 76 -4.20 -1.10 7.92
CA VAL A 76 -5.64 -1.34 7.77
C VAL A 76 -6.22 -1.61 9.17
N PRO A 77 -7.10 -0.76 9.71
CA PRO A 77 -7.69 -0.99 11.02
C PRO A 77 -8.54 -2.27 11.04
N ARG A 78 -8.35 -3.10 12.07
CA ARG A 78 -9.16 -4.29 12.30
C ARG A 78 -10.44 -3.99 13.09
N PRO A 79 -11.52 -4.73 12.84
CA PRO A 79 -12.68 -4.76 13.73
C PRO A 79 -12.26 -5.21 15.13
N ASN A 80 -12.91 -4.67 16.16
CA ASN A 80 -12.73 -5.06 17.57
C ASN A 80 -11.32 -4.82 18.14
N VAL A 81 -10.44 -4.12 17.42
CA VAL A 81 -9.14 -3.68 17.92
C VAL A 81 -9.22 -2.18 18.19
N ASN A 82 -8.90 -1.77 19.42
CA ASN A 82 -8.82 -0.36 19.78
C ASN A 82 -7.42 0.18 19.48
N TYR A 83 -7.29 0.94 18.40
CA TYR A 83 -6.02 1.55 18.01
C TYR A 83 -5.82 2.88 18.73
N LEU A 84 -4.65 3.05 19.35
CA LEU A 84 -4.29 4.27 20.07
C LEU A 84 -3.85 5.41 19.14
N ILE A 85 -3.50 5.10 17.88
CA ILE A 85 -2.91 6.03 16.91
C ILE A 85 -3.58 5.77 15.57
N ALA A 86 -4.05 6.81 14.86
CA ALA A 86 -4.63 6.65 13.52
C ALA A 86 -3.57 6.23 12.48
N PRO A 87 -3.95 5.52 11.40
CA PRO A 87 -3.01 5.17 10.33
C PRO A 87 -2.49 6.43 9.63
N ASP A 88 -1.18 6.46 9.36
CA ASP A 88 -0.51 7.55 8.64
C ASP A 88 -0.07 7.08 7.25
N CYS A 89 -0.85 7.46 6.24
CA CYS A 89 -0.73 6.96 4.88
C CYS A 89 -0.23 8.00 3.88
N SER A 90 0.26 9.15 4.35
CA SER A 90 0.76 10.20 3.45
C SER A 90 1.93 10.95 4.07
N GLU A 91 2.98 11.20 3.28
CA GLU A 91 4.16 11.96 3.74
C GLU A 91 4.71 12.83 2.60
N VAL A 92 5.32 13.96 2.96
CA VAL A 92 6.01 14.85 2.02
C VAL A 92 7.50 14.60 2.11
N TYR A 93 8.09 14.18 1.00
CA TYR A 93 9.53 13.95 0.89
C TYR A 93 10.20 15.03 0.06
N ALA A 94 11.46 15.33 0.37
CA ALA A 94 12.31 16.10 -0.53
C ALA A 94 12.51 15.34 -1.84
N THR A 95 12.78 16.04 -2.94
CA THR A 95 12.97 15.41 -4.26
C THR A 95 14.30 15.82 -4.89
N PRO A 96 14.94 14.93 -5.68
CA PRO A 96 14.58 13.53 -5.88
C PRO A 96 14.96 12.68 -4.65
N GLN A 97 14.11 11.73 -4.28
CA GLN A 97 14.37 10.82 -3.16
C GLN A 97 13.91 9.41 -3.50
N SER A 98 14.73 8.43 -3.13
CA SER A 98 14.35 7.03 -3.15
C SER A 98 13.76 6.65 -1.79
N ILE A 99 12.59 6.01 -1.82
CA ILE A 99 11.81 5.60 -0.65
C ILE A 99 11.54 4.12 -0.76
N THR A 100 11.90 3.38 0.27
CA THR A 100 11.61 1.95 0.39
C THR A 100 10.36 1.75 1.23
N LEU A 101 9.29 1.24 0.62
CA LEU A 101 8.08 0.78 1.28
C LEU A 101 8.19 -0.70 1.61
N THR A 102 7.79 -1.06 2.83
CA THR A 102 7.76 -2.44 3.32
C THR A 102 6.35 -2.78 3.75
N ALA A 103 5.72 -3.73 3.04
CA ALA A 103 4.45 -4.32 3.42
C ALA A 103 4.67 -5.46 4.42
N ARG A 104 3.90 -5.40 5.51
CA ARG A 104 3.70 -6.50 6.44
C ARG A 104 2.25 -6.95 6.34
N THR A 105 2.07 -8.25 6.47
CA THR A 105 0.77 -8.90 6.35
C THR A 105 0.42 -9.52 7.67
N ASP A 106 -0.84 -9.39 8.00
CA ASP A 106 -1.44 -9.98 9.19
C ASP A 106 -1.73 -11.49 8.97
N SER A 107 -1.86 -12.26 10.05
CA SER A 107 -1.93 -13.73 9.99
C SER A 107 -3.13 -14.30 9.21
N ASP A 108 -4.22 -13.55 9.13
CA ASP A 108 -5.49 -13.88 8.45
C ASP A 108 -5.62 -13.17 7.10
N SER A 109 -4.50 -12.76 6.50
CA SER A 109 -4.47 -11.99 5.27
C SER A 109 -3.30 -12.35 4.38
N THR A 110 -3.40 -11.99 3.11
CA THR A 110 -2.35 -12.17 2.11
C THR A 110 -2.07 -10.86 1.41
N PHE A 111 -0.78 -10.51 1.31
CA PHE A 111 -0.35 -9.41 0.45
C PHE A 111 -0.37 -9.85 -1.01
N MET A 112 -1.20 -9.18 -1.79
CA MET A 112 -1.44 -9.51 -3.20
C MET A 112 -0.52 -8.74 -4.16
N GLY A 113 0.15 -7.70 -3.67
CA GLY A 113 1.12 -6.95 -4.45
C GLY A 113 0.92 -5.44 -4.35
N TRP A 114 1.83 -4.75 -5.03
CA TRP A 114 1.83 -3.32 -5.24
C TRP A 114 1.22 -2.95 -6.58
N GLU A 115 0.58 -1.78 -6.64
CA GLU A 115 0.09 -1.15 -7.86
C GLU A 115 0.38 0.37 -7.85
N GLY A 116 0.37 1.02 -9.02
CA GLY A 116 0.63 2.46 -9.17
C GLY A 116 2.11 2.78 -9.37
N ALA A 117 2.67 3.70 -8.59
CA ALA A 117 4.08 4.11 -8.70
C ALA A 117 5.09 2.99 -8.35
N CYS A 118 4.58 1.87 -7.85
CA CYS A 118 5.32 0.65 -7.65
C CYS A 118 4.47 -0.56 -8.05
N SER A 119 5.09 -1.63 -8.53
CA SER A 119 4.38 -2.84 -8.92
C SER A 119 5.15 -4.10 -8.55
N GLY A 120 4.42 -5.21 -8.42
CA GLY A 120 4.97 -6.53 -8.17
C GLY A 120 4.53 -7.14 -6.84
N LEU A 121 4.91 -8.40 -6.65
CA LEU A 121 4.45 -9.23 -5.53
C LEU A 121 5.40 -9.21 -4.33
N ALA A 122 6.59 -8.62 -4.50
CA ALA A 122 7.57 -8.53 -3.42
C ALA A 122 7.04 -7.61 -2.31
N LYS A 123 7.23 -8.00 -1.05
CA LYS A 123 6.81 -7.18 0.11
C LYS A 123 7.57 -5.86 0.21
N ILE A 124 8.74 -5.77 -0.42
CA ILE A 124 9.55 -4.57 -0.47
C ILE A 124 9.35 -3.92 -1.84
N CYS A 125 9.11 -2.62 -1.81
CA CYS A 125 8.85 -1.80 -2.98
C CYS A 125 9.68 -0.53 -2.88
N THR A 126 10.43 -0.19 -3.94
CA THR A 126 11.22 1.04 -3.99
C THR A 126 10.56 2.03 -4.94
N VAL A 127 10.32 3.24 -4.44
CA VAL A 127 9.65 4.32 -5.16
C VAL A 127 10.60 5.51 -5.23
N THR A 128 10.78 6.06 -6.43
CA THR A 128 11.52 7.30 -6.61
C THR A 128 10.53 8.43 -6.82
N VAL A 129 10.50 9.38 -5.89
CA VAL A 129 9.64 10.56 -6.01
C VAL A 129 10.37 11.68 -6.76
N SER A 130 9.64 12.35 -7.65
CA SER A 130 10.14 13.44 -8.51
C SER A 130 9.30 14.71 -8.28
N PRO A 131 9.84 15.92 -8.52
CA PRO A 131 9.23 17.19 -8.11
C PRO A 131 7.93 17.56 -8.84
N LEU A 132 7.43 16.72 -9.72
CA LEU A 132 6.43 17.10 -10.72
C LEU A 132 4.99 16.78 -10.30
N ALA A 133 4.75 15.72 -9.53
CA ALA A 133 3.40 15.29 -9.18
C ALA A 133 3.33 14.40 -7.93
N LEU A 134 2.19 14.45 -7.24
CA LEU A 134 1.82 13.52 -6.17
C LEU A 134 2.05 12.08 -6.64
N THR A 135 2.79 11.33 -5.85
CA THR A 135 3.06 9.92 -6.11
C THR A 135 2.07 9.07 -5.31
N THR A 136 1.37 8.15 -5.97
CA THR A 136 0.43 7.24 -5.32
C THR A 136 0.87 5.80 -5.49
N VAL A 137 0.89 5.06 -4.39
CA VAL A 137 1.17 3.62 -4.34
C VAL A 137 -0.01 2.91 -3.73
N ARG A 138 -0.43 1.80 -4.32
CA ARG A 138 -1.48 0.94 -3.80
C ARG A 138 -0.88 -0.35 -3.25
N ALA A 139 -1.27 -0.71 -2.03
CA ALA A 139 -0.94 -1.98 -1.39
C ALA A 139 -2.22 -2.82 -1.30
N ARG A 140 -2.24 -3.99 -1.95
CA ARG A 140 -3.43 -4.83 -1.95
C ARG A 140 -3.30 -5.96 -0.93
N TYR A 141 -4.26 -6.04 -0.01
CA TYR A 141 -4.39 -7.08 1.00
C TYR A 141 -5.73 -7.81 0.82
N MET A 142 -5.71 -9.13 0.75
CA MET A 142 -6.92 -9.95 0.73
C MET A 142 -7.06 -10.75 2.00
N GLY A 143 -8.28 -10.80 2.55
CA GLY A 143 -8.59 -11.68 3.66
C GLY A 143 -8.82 -13.11 3.17
N THR A 144 -8.69 -14.09 4.06
CA THR A 144 -8.84 -15.51 3.71
C THR A 144 -10.18 -15.84 3.04
N LEU A 145 -11.28 -15.18 3.45
CA LEU A 145 -12.58 -15.42 2.84
C LEU A 145 -12.65 -14.94 1.39
N ASP A 146 -12.13 -13.74 1.10
CA ASP A 146 -12.10 -13.23 -0.29
C ASP A 146 -11.18 -14.08 -1.18
N LEU A 147 -10.12 -14.66 -0.60
CA LEU A 147 -9.27 -15.62 -1.29
C LEU A 147 -10.03 -16.92 -1.61
N GLY A 148 -10.88 -17.37 -0.68
CA GLY A 148 -11.78 -18.50 -0.89
C GLY A 148 -12.74 -18.26 -2.05
N ASP A 149 -13.35 -17.06 -2.12
CA ASP A 149 -14.22 -16.67 -3.23
C ASP A 149 -13.52 -16.75 -4.60
N CYS A 150 -12.28 -16.25 -4.73
CA CYS A 150 -11.55 -16.41 -6.00
C CYS A 150 -11.30 -17.88 -6.34
N LEU A 151 -10.95 -18.69 -5.34
CA LEU A 151 -10.68 -20.10 -5.57
C LEU A 151 -11.95 -20.78 -6.10
N PHE A 152 -13.10 -20.45 -5.53
CA PHE A 152 -14.38 -20.98 -6.00
C PHE A 152 -14.65 -20.56 -7.45
N ASP A 153 -14.45 -19.29 -7.80
CA ASP A 153 -14.59 -18.79 -9.18
C ASP A 153 -13.61 -19.49 -10.14
N TRP A 154 -12.37 -19.74 -9.69
CA TRP A 154 -11.35 -20.45 -10.47
C TRP A 154 -11.73 -21.93 -10.65
N LEU A 155 -12.24 -22.60 -9.62
CA LEU A 155 -12.67 -24.00 -9.70
C LEU A 155 -13.88 -24.16 -10.60
N GLU A 156 -14.87 -23.28 -10.49
CA GLU A 156 -15.99 -23.17 -11.44
C GLU A 156 -15.51 -22.99 -12.88
N THR A 157 -14.35 -22.35 -13.04
CA THR A 157 -13.74 -22.12 -14.34
C THR A 157 -13.07 -23.34 -14.93
N ASN A 158 -12.30 -24.05 -14.11
CA ASN A 158 -11.43 -25.14 -14.56
C ASN A 158 -12.08 -26.52 -14.44
N PHE A 159 -13.10 -26.68 -13.58
CA PHE A 159 -13.73 -27.96 -13.26
C PHE A 159 -15.27 -27.91 -13.28
N PRO A 160 -15.90 -27.41 -14.36
CA PRO A 160 -17.36 -27.26 -14.41
C PRO A 160 -18.13 -28.59 -14.31
N ALA A 161 -17.49 -29.74 -14.54
CA ALA A 161 -18.12 -31.05 -14.34
C ALA A 161 -18.41 -31.37 -12.87
N HIS A 162 -17.76 -30.70 -11.92
CA HIS A 162 -17.89 -30.95 -10.48
C HIS A 162 -18.52 -29.79 -9.71
N VAL A 163 -18.37 -28.57 -10.25
CA VAL A 163 -18.80 -27.32 -9.61
C VAL A 163 -19.52 -26.44 -10.65
N ALA A 164 -20.80 -26.69 -10.85
CA ALA A 164 -21.66 -25.95 -11.78
C ALA A 164 -23.07 -25.67 -11.20
N PRO A 165 -23.71 -24.55 -11.60
CA PRO A 165 -23.26 -23.53 -12.53
C PRO A 165 -22.25 -22.54 -11.92
N ARG A 166 -21.60 -21.75 -12.79
CA ARG A 166 -20.72 -20.66 -12.37
C ARG A 166 -21.49 -19.50 -11.74
N GLY A 167 -20.81 -18.69 -10.93
CA GLY A 167 -21.38 -17.52 -10.28
C GLY A 167 -22.38 -17.88 -9.18
N THR A 168 -22.24 -19.08 -8.63
CA THR A 168 -23.06 -19.52 -7.51
C THR A 168 -22.79 -18.61 -6.30
N ARG A 169 -23.84 -18.27 -5.56
CA ARG A 169 -23.74 -17.35 -4.42
C ARG A 169 -22.96 -18.01 -3.27
N THR A 170 -21.96 -17.31 -2.74
CA THR A 170 -21.28 -17.70 -1.51
C THR A 170 -22.12 -17.40 -0.27
N VAL A 171 -22.12 -18.34 0.68
CA VAL A 171 -22.83 -18.26 1.96
C VAL A 171 -21.84 -18.57 3.07
N SER A 172 -21.93 -17.82 4.18
CA SER A 172 -21.22 -18.16 5.42
C SER A 172 -22.22 -18.69 6.44
N ALA A 173 -22.02 -19.91 6.94
CA ALA A 173 -22.80 -20.49 8.02
C ALA A 173 -21.91 -21.29 8.97
N ALA A 174 -22.10 -21.09 10.27
CA ALA A 174 -21.20 -21.62 11.31
C ALA A 174 -19.71 -21.28 10.97
N THR A 175 -18.85 -22.28 10.92
CA THR A 175 -17.42 -22.14 10.57
C THR A 175 -17.13 -22.33 9.09
N TYR A 176 -18.15 -22.47 8.23
CA TYR A 176 -17.97 -22.70 6.80
C TYR A 176 -18.37 -21.48 5.96
N HIS A 177 -17.55 -21.21 4.96
CA HIS A 177 -17.78 -20.23 3.91
C HIS A 177 -17.81 -20.98 2.57
N PHE A 178 -18.98 -21.17 1.98
CA PHE A 178 -19.18 -22.19 0.94
C PHE A 178 -20.18 -21.78 -0.15
N ARG A 179 -20.16 -22.54 -1.24
CA ARG A 179 -21.12 -22.49 -2.36
C ARG A 179 -21.78 -23.86 -2.53
N TYR A 180 -23.06 -23.84 -2.90
CA TYR A 180 -23.83 -25.04 -3.26
C TYR A 180 -24.13 -25.04 -4.75
N TYR A 181 -23.74 -26.11 -5.43
CA TYR A 181 -23.84 -26.28 -6.88
C TYR A 181 -25.03 -27.17 -7.24
N PRO A 182 -26.19 -26.60 -7.62
CA PRO A 182 -27.41 -27.37 -7.84
C PRO A 182 -27.35 -28.36 -9.02
N ALA A 183 -26.49 -28.14 -10.02
CA ALA A 183 -26.42 -29.03 -11.18
C ALA A 183 -25.70 -30.35 -10.85
N THR A 184 -24.75 -30.30 -9.91
CA THR A 184 -23.92 -31.43 -9.46
C THR A 184 -24.28 -31.91 -8.07
N ASP A 185 -25.23 -31.25 -7.42
CA ASP A 185 -25.64 -31.42 -6.02
C ASP A 185 -24.42 -31.51 -5.08
N SER A 186 -23.47 -30.58 -5.24
CA SER A 186 -22.20 -30.58 -4.51
C SER A 186 -21.99 -29.29 -3.71
N TYR A 187 -21.17 -29.37 -2.67
CA TYR A 187 -20.73 -28.21 -1.90
C TYR A 187 -19.21 -28.04 -2.04
N LEU A 188 -18.79 -26.79 -2.14
CA LEU A 188 -17.38 -26.40 -2.04
C LEU A 188 -17.28 -25.33 -0.97
N GLY A 189 -16.40 -25.52 0.01
CA GLY A 189 -16.32 -24.61 1.14
C GLY A 189 -14.94 -24.45 1.71
N LEU A 190 -14.74 -23.33 2.38
CA LEU A 190 -13.59 -23.00 3.20
C LEU A 190 -14.04 -23.09 4.66
N SER A 191 -13.29 -23.83 5.48
CA SER A 191 -13.49 -23.87 6.93
C SER A 191 -12.63 -22.82 7.59
N THR A 192 -13.24 -21.96 8.40
CA THR A 192 -12.52 -20.94 9.20
C THR A 192 -12.02 -21.49 10.52
N ALA A 193 -12.32 -22.75 10.86
CA ALA A 193 -11.87 -23.40 12.09
C ALA A 193 -10.44 -23.93 11.96
N ASP A 194 -10.14 -24.57 10.83
CA ASP A 194 -8.84 -25.18 10.51
C ASP A 194 -8.15 -24.49 9.32
N GLY A 195 -8.86 -23.65 8.56
CA GLY A 195 -8.31 -22.95 7.40
C GLY A 195 -8.26 -23.81 6.13
N HIS A 196 -8.98 -24.93 6.07
CA HIS A 196 -8.91 -25.86 4.94
C HIS A 196 -10.05 -25.68 3.91
N VAL A 197 -9.80 -26.08 2.67
CA VAL A 197 -10.80 -26.17 1.62
C VAL A 197 -11.38 -27.58 1.57
N TYR A 198 -12.70 -27.68 1.55
CA TYR A 198 -13.44 -28.93 1.52
C TYR A 198 -14.37 -29.00 0.30
N PHE A 199 -14.50 -30.20 -0.25
CA PHE A 199 -15.47 -30.53 -1.29
C PHE A 199 -16.36 -31.68 -0.84
N LEU A 200 -17.67 -31.53 -0.97
CA LEU A 200 -18.66 -32.56 -0.68
C LEU A 200 -19.47 -32.85 -1.94
N PRO A 201 -19.28 -34.00 -2.61
CA PRO A 201 -20.13 -34.40 -3.73
C PRO A 201 -21.48 -34.93 -3.25
N ALA A 202 -22.47 -34.99 -4.15
CA ALA A 202 -23.86 -35.39 -3.88
C ALA A 202 -24.01 -36.67 -3.04
N HIS A 203 -23.18 -37.67 -3.30
CA HIS A 203 -23.25 -38.99 -2.65
C HIS A 203 -21.89 -39.49 -2.17
N GLY A 204 -21.09 -38.62 -1.54
CA GLY A 204 -19.78 -38.99 -1.03
C GLY A 204 -19.47 -38.43 0.34
N GLN A 205 -18.24 -38.71 0.77
CA GLN A 205 -17.70 -38.15 1.99
C GLN A 205 -17.10 -36.77 1.73
N LEU A 206 -17.00 -35.98 2.79
CA LEU A 206 -16.30 -34.71 2.76
C LEU A 206 -14.83 -34.95 2.41
N LEU A 207 -14.37 -34.36 1.32
CA LEU A 207 -12.99 -34.42 0.86
C LEU A 207 -12.24 -33.17 1.30
N ASP A 208 -11.15 -33.36 2.03
CA ASP A 208 -10.20 -32.29 2.35
C ASP A 208 -9.27 -32.07 1.16
N LEU A 209 -9.33 -30.87 0.56
CA LEU A 209 -8.49 -30.46 -0.56
C LEU A 209 -7.19 -29.80 -0.10
N GLY A 210 -7.03 -29.56 1.20
CA GLY A 210 -5.82 -29.04 1.83
C GLY A 210 -5.96 -27.62 2.38
N ASP A 211 -4.82 -27.13 2.87
CA ASP A 211 -4.68 -25.82 3.50
C ASP A 211 -5.00 -24.68 2.52
N ALA A 212 -5.87 -23.79 2.95
CA ALA A 212 -6.27 -22.58 2.25
C ALA A 212 -5.39 -21.37 2.64
N SER A 213 -4.26 -21.60 3.32
CA SER A 213 -3.33 -20.54 3.65
C SER A 213 -2.80 -19.84 2.40
N GLY A 214 -2.49 -18.55 2.59
CA GLY A 214 -2.48 -17.52 1.55
C GLY A 214 -1.69 -17.79 0.27
N ALA A 215 -0.74 -18.72 0.23
CA ALA A 215 0.00 -19.02 -0.99
C ALA A 215 -0.81 -19.82 -2.02
N GLY A 216 -1.57 -20.83 -1.57
CA GLY A 216 -2.36 -21.70 -2.44
C GLY A 216 -3.57 -20.97 -3.02
N LEU A 217 -4.34 -20.28 -2.17
CA LEU A 217 -5.49 -19.50 -2.63
C LEU A 217 -5.10 -18.26 -3.44
N ALA A 218 -4.01 -17.55 -3.07
CA ALA A 218 -3.62 -16.36 -3.83
C ALA A 218 -3.17 -16.67 -5.24
N ALA A 219 -2.73 -17.90 -5.53
CA ALA A 219 -2.45 -18.32 -6.91
C ALA A 219 -3.72 -18.35 -7.77
N ALA A 220 -4.88 -18.67 -7.19
CA ALA A 220 -6.17 -18.65 -7.89
C ALA A 220 -6.73 -17.23 -8.08
N CYS A 221 -6.31 -16.27 -7.24
CA CYS A 221 -6.70 -14.85 -7.31
C CYS A 221 -5.75 -13.96 -8.15
N LYS A 222 -4.72 -14.53 -8.79
CA LYS A 222 -3.72 -13.80 -9.60
C LYS A 222 -3.93 -14.08 -11.08
#